data_AF-A0A4Q6AGH3-F1
#
_entry.id   AF-A0A4Q6AGH3-F1
#
_cell.length_a   1.000
_cell.length_b   1.000
_cell.length_c   1.000
_cell.angle_alpha   90.00
_cell.angle_beta   90.00
_cell.angle_gamma   90.00
#
_symmetry.space_group_name_H-M   'P 1'
#
loop_
_entity.id
_entity.type
_entity.pdbx_description
1 polymer ?
#
loop_
_entity_poly.entity_id
_entity_poly.type
_entity_poly.pdbx_seq_one_letter_code
_entity_poly.pdbx_strand_id
1 'polypeptide(L)'
;MRILFLLPLLFFLNACKVRKPFSQEDFLSTAARHHMLTAPEAEVMLVHFASAQPADVHAASRIAKKVNLEKVIRDLGLQAVNPDSSFSYIKYVREQLARKSETAVKPGIVLGDTDLEKTDAQAFLKELHAKDYISSSQYAKISDKIRPEPVLFPFMVFELLEITP
;
A
#
# COMPACT_ATOMS: atom_id res chain seq x y z
N MET A 1 46.05 -32.64 6.26
CA MET A 1 45.38 -31.66 5.38
C MET A 1 44.30 -32.37 4.56
N ARG A 2 43.02 -32.30 4.95
CA ARG A 2 41.86 -32.77 4.14
C ARG A 2 40.52 -32.46 4.84
N ILE A 3 40.22 -31.18 5.04
CA ILE A 3 38.84 -30.71 5.34
C ILE A 3 38.66 -29.35 4.67
N LEU A 4 38.46 -29.32 3.35
CA LEU A 4 38.16 -28.07 2.65
C LEU A 4 37.43 -28.31 1.33
N PHE A 5 36.34 -29.08 1.35
CA PHE A 5 35.51 -29.30 0.15
C PHE A 5 33.99 -29.34 0.41
N LEU A 6 33.52 -28.92 1.58
CA LEU A 6 32.09 -28.95 1.92
C LEU A 6 31.38 -27.58 1.92
N LEU A 7 32.11 -26.47 1.77
CA LEU A 7 31.49 -25.14 1.77
C LEU A 7 30.81 -24.67 0.46
N PRO A 8 31.17 -25.11 -0.76
CA PRO A 8 30.52 -24.55 -1.94
C PRO A 8 29.11 -25.14 -2.18
N LEU A 9 28.78 -26.30 -1.61
CA LEU A 9 27.46 -26.93 -1.84
C LEU A 9 26.31 -26.20 -1.12
N LEU A 10 26.58 -25.53 0.00
CA LEU A 10 25.57 -24.76 0.74
C LEU A 10 25.21 -23.43 0.07
N PHE A 11 26.07 -22.91 -0.81
CA PHE A 11 25.78 -21.68 -1.55
C PHE A 11 24.84 -21.91 -2.76
N PHE A 12 24.83 -23.11 -3.34
CA PHE A 12 23.97 -23.41 -4.50
C PHE A 12 22.52 -23.78 -4.12
N LEU A 13 22.27 -24.27 -2.90
CA LEU A 13 20.91 -24.63 -2.46
C LEU A 13 20.02 -23.42 -2.11
N ASN A 14 20.60 -22.23 -1.92
CA ASN A 14 19.84 -21.00 -1.69
C ASN A 14 19.46 -20.24 -2.97
N ALA A 15 19.89 -20.71 -4.16
CA ALA A 15 19.76 -19.96 -5.41
C ALA A 15 18.44 -20.20 -6.16
N CYS A 16 17.56 -21.10 -5.70
CA CYS A 16 16.27 -21.37 -6.33
C CYS A 16 15.12 -21.28 -5.32
N LYS A 17 14.92 -20.10 -4.72
CA LYS A 17 13.58 -19.77 -4.21
C LYS A 17 12.66 -19.59 -5.41
N VAL A 18 11.77 -20.56 -5.63
CA VAL A 18 10.70 -20.44 -6.61
C VAL A 18 9.80 -19.29 -6.17
N ARG A 19 9.85 -18.17 -6.90
CA ARG A 19 9.05 -16.99 -6.61
C ARG A 19 7.57 -17.38 -6.70
N LYS A 20 6.82 -17.22 -5.61
CA LYS A 20 5.38 -17.53 -5.62
C LYS A 20 4.68 -16.63 -6.64
N PRO A 21 3.77 -17.16 -7.47
CA PRO A 21 2.96 -16.33 -8.34
C PRO A 21 2.11 -15.41 -7.48
N PHE A 22 1.86 -14.20 -7.99
CA PHE A 22 0.99 -13.24 -7.33
C PHE A 22 -0.44 -13.79 -7.21
N SER A 23 -1.02 -13.72 -6.02
CA SER A 23 -2.42 -14.07 -5.76
C SER A 23 -3.19 -12.84 -5.30
N GLN A 24 -4.25 -12.49 -6.03
CA GLN A 24 -5.14 -11.38 -5.70
C GLN A 24 -5.88 -11.62 -4.37
N GLU A 25 -6.32 -12.85 -4.12
CA GLU A 25 -6.97 -13.24 -2.86
C GLU A 25 -6.00 -13.09 -1.68
N ASP A 26 -4.76 -13.52 -1.86
CA ASP A 26 -3.72 -13.40 -0.83
C ASP A 26 -3.35 -11.93 -0.59
N PHE A 27 -3.28 -11.12 -1.65
CA PHE A 27 -3.09 -9.66 -1.52
C PHE A 27 -4.22 -9.00 -0.73
N LEU A 28 -5.48 -9.29 -1.08
CA LEU A 28 -6.65 -8.71 -0.41
C LEU A 28 -6.75 -9.14 1.05
N SER A 29 -6.56 -10.43 1.34
CA SER A 29 -6.58 -10.93 2.71
C SER A 29 -5.44 -10.35 3.55
N THR A 30 -4.26 -10.16 2.95
CA THR A 30 -3.13 -9.48 3.62
C THR A 30 -3.47 -8.01 3.89
N ALA A 31 -4.01 -7.30 2.91
CA ALA A 31 -4.41 -5.89 3.06
C ALA A 31 -5.50 -5.71 4.13
N ALA A 32 -6.51 -6.59 4.16
CA ALA A 32 -7.57 -6.55 5.17
C ALA A 32 -7.05 -6.84 6.59
N ARG A 33 -6.15 -7.82 6.74
CA ARG A 33 -5.57 -8.19 8.04
C ARG A 33 -4.76 -7.06 8.69
N HIS A 34 -4.12 -6.25 7.86
CA HIS A 34 -3.34 -5.08 8.30
C HIS A 34 -4.12 -3.77 8.12
N HIS A 35 -5.47 -3.82 8.12
CA HIS A 35 -6.35 -2.64 8.05
C HIS A 35 -6.07 -1.67 6.89
N MET A 36 -5.39 -2.14 5.84
CA MET A 36 -5.13 -1.37 4.62
C MET A 36 -6.38 -1.28 3.74
N LEU A 37 -7.30 -2.23 3.91
CA LEU A 37 -8.63 -2.24 3.33
C LEU A 37 -9.65 -2.65 4.39
N THR A 38 -10.78 -1.98 4.39
CA THR A 38 -12.00 -2.39 5.10
C THR A 38 -12.74 -3.47 4.31
N ALA A 39 -13.67 -4.18 4.96
CA ALA A 39 -14.46 -5.20 4.27
C ALA A 39 -15.22 -4.67 3.04
N PRO A 40 -15.90 -3.50 3.10
CA PRO A 40 -16.55 -2.93 1.91
C PRO A 40 -15.57 -2.60 0.78
N GLU A 41 -14.36 -2.11 1.11
CA GLU A 41 -13.35 -1.80 0.09
C GLU A 41 -12.81 -3.07 -0.58
N ALA A 42 -12.61 -4.14 0.19
CA ALA A 42 -12.20 -5.44 -0.34
C ALA A 42 -13.25 -6.04 -1.28
N GLU A 43 -14.54 -5.90 -0.97
CA GLU A 43 -15.63 -6.34 -1.86
C GLU A 43 -15.64 -5.58 -3.19
N VAL A 44 -15.49 -4.25 -3.15
CA VAL A 44 -15.37 -3.42 -4.36
C VAL A 44 -14.15 -3.83 -5.18
N MET A 45 -13.01 -4.09 -4.53
CA MET A 45 -11.80 -4.56 -5.21
C MET A 45 -11.99 -5.92 -5.89
N LEU A 46 -12.72 -6.86 -5.29
CA LEU A 46 -13.02 -8.15 -5.91
C LEU A 46 -13.77 -8.00 -7.23
N VAL A 47 -14.71 -7.05 -7.31
CA VAL A 47 -15.44 -6.73 -8.56
C VAL A 47 -14.49 -6.15 -9.62
N HIS A 48 -13.56 -5.29 -9.21
CA HIS A 48 -12.56 -4.73 -10.12
C HIS A 48 -11.55 -5.79 -10.61
N PHE A 49 -11.17 -6.74 -9.78
CA PHE A 49 -10.32 -7.86 -10.20
C PHE A 49 -11.01 -8.84 -11.13
N ALA A 50 -12.31 -9.08 -10.95
CA ALA A 50 -13.08 -9.91 -11.88
C ALA A 50 -13.18 -9.28 -13.29
N SER A 51 -13.00 -7.96 -13.40
CA SER A 51 -13.15 -7.19 -14.65
C SER A 51 -11.84 -6.68 -15.26
N ALA A 52 -10.72 -6.70 -14.53
CA ALA A 52 -9.42 -6.20 -15.00
C ALA A 52 -8.30 -7.25 -14.84
N GLN A 53 -7.66 -7.63 -15.96
CA GLN A 53 -6.30 -8.18 -15.95
C GLN A 53 -5.33 -6.99 -15.95
N PRO A 54 -4.40 -6.89 -14.99
CA PRO A 54 -3.32 -7.86 -14.76
C PRO A 54 -3.20 -8.42 -13.33
N ALA A 55 -2.44 -9.52 -13.21
CA ALA A 55 -2.21 -10.28 -11.98
C ALA A 55 -0.86 -9.92 -11.31
N ASP A 56 -0.63 -8.66 -10.99
CA ASP A 56 0.53 -8.25 -10.21
C ASP A 56 0.20 -7.21 -9.13
N VAL A 57 1.19 -6.97 -8.26
CA VAL A 57 1.06 -6.04 -7.13
C VAL A 57 0.83 -4.60 -7.57
N HIS A 58 1.33 -4.18 -8.75
CA HIS A 58 1.19 -2.81 -9.24
C HIS A 58 -0.25 -2.54 -9.66
N ALA A 59 -0.84 -3.46 -10.42
CA ALA A 59 -2.24 -3.35 -10.80
C ALA A 59 -3.19 -3.45 -9.61
N ALA A 60 -2.91 -4.38 -8.68
CA ALA A 60 -3.67 -4.50 -7.44
C ALA A 60 -3.62 -3.20 -6.62
N SER A 61 -2.43 -2.61 -6.51
CA SER A 61 -2.25 -1.35 -5.80
C SER A 61 -2.94 -0.18 -6.49
N ARG A 62 -2.98 -0.13 -7.83
CA ARG A 62 -3.71 0.92 -8.56
C ARG A 62 -5.20 0.91 -8.24
N ILE A 63 -5.83 -0.26 -8.25
CA ILE A 63 -7.25 -0.43 -7.93
C ILE A 63 -7.48 -0.07 -6.46
N ALA A 64 -6.66 -0.61 -5.55
CA ALA A 64 -6.74 -0.31 -4.12
C ALA A 64 -6.64 1.20 -3.86
N LYS A 65 -5.69 1.87 -4.51
CA LYS A 65 -5.49 3.32 -4.43
C LYS A 65 -6.77 4.07 -4.81
N LYS A 66 -7.42 3.71 -5.92
CA LYS A 66 -8.67 4.36 -6.36
C LYS A 66 -9.78 4.21 -5.32
N VAL A 67 -10.01 2.98 -4.85
CA VAL A 67 -11.04 2.68 -3.85
C VAL A 67 -10.81 3.45 -2.54
N ASN A 68 -9.56 3.44 -2.04
CA ASN A 68 -9.20 4.17 -0.82
C ASN A 68 -9.33 5.69 -0.98
N LEU A 69 -8.95 6.23 -2.15
CA LEU A 69 -9.04 7.66 -2.43
C LEU A 69 -10.49 8.15 -2.42
N GLU A 70 -11.43 7.40 -3.01
CA GLU A 70 -12.84 7.75 -3.01
C GLU A 70 -13.42 7.83 -1.59
N LYS A 71 -12.98 6.94 -0.69
CA LYS A 71 -13.32 7.02 0.73
C LYS A 71 -12.73 8.27 1.38
N VAL A 72 -11.41 8.51 1.22
CA VAL A 72 -10.76 9.71 1.78
C VAL A 72 -11.45 10.98 1.31
N ILE A 73 -11.82 11.06 0.02
CA ILE A 73 -12.60 12.16 -0.54
C ILE A 73 -13.95 12.30 0.18
N ARG A 74 -14.67 11.20 0.40
CA ARG A 74 -15.98 11.20 1.08
C ARG A 74 -15.86 11.62 2.54
N ASP A 75 -14.94 11.01 3.29
CA ASP A 75 -14.72 11.24 4.72
C ASP A 75 -14.27 12.67 4.98
N LEU A 76 -13.44 13.22 4.09
CA LEU A 76 -13.02 14.61 4.13
C LEU A 76 -14.02 15.57 3.48
N GLY A 77 -15.17 15.11 2.97
CA GLY A 77 -16.19 15.95 2.32
C GLY A 77 -15.66 16.73 1.09
N LEU A 78 -14.72 16.14 0.34
CA LEU A 78 -14.05 16.72 -0.83
C LEU A 78 -14.75 16.32 -2.15
N GLN A 79 -16.09 16.27 -2.15
CA GLN A 79 -16.92 15.70 -3.23
C GLN A 79 -16.72 16.36 -4.62
N ALA A 80 -16.03 17.50 -4.70
CA ALA A 80 -15.65 18.15 -5.95
C ALA A 80 -14.41 17.54 -6.64
N VAL A 81 -13.76 16.54 -6.04
CA VAL A 81 -12.56 15.90 -6.59
C VAL A 81 -12.94 14.78 -7.56
N ASN A 82 -12.50 14.89 -8.81
CA ASN A 82 -12.55 13.77 -9.76
C ASN A 82 -11.38 12.80 -9.47
N PRO A 83 -11.62 11.53 -9.09
CA PRO A 83 -10.57 10.54 -8.79
C PRO A 83 -9.82 10.00 -10.02
N ASP A 84 -10.27 10.32 -11.24
CA ASP A 84 -9.65 9.91 -12.52
C ASP A 84 -8.76 11.00 -13.17
N SER A 85 -8.53 12.11 -12.46
CA SER A 85 -7.68 13.23 -12.88
C SER A 85 -6.19 12.93 -12.68
N SER A 86 -5.32 13.40 -13.56
CA SER A 86 -3.85 13.30 -13.44
C SER A 86 -3.24 14.21 -12.33
N PHE A 87 -4.08 14.70 -11.43
CA PHE A 87 -3.71 15.61 -10.35
C PHE A 87 -2.86 14.90 -9.28
N SER A 88 -1.87 15.59 -8.69
CA SER A 88 -1.18 15.09 -7.49
C SER A 88 -2.13 15.17 -6.29
N TYR A 89 -2.92 14.12 -6.09
CA TYR A 89 -3.95 14.04 -5.04
C TYR A 89 -3.37 14.28 -3.65
N ILE A 90 -2.14 13.83 -3.40
CA ILE A 90 -1.43 14.10 -2.14
C ILE A 90 -1.34 15.60 -1.87
N LYS A 91 -0.91 16.39 -2.87
CA LYS A 91 -0.80 17.85 -2.73
C LYS A 91 -2.18 18.47 -2.52
N TYR A 92 -3.19 18.04 -3.27
CA TYR A 92 -4.57 18.53 -3.11
C TYR A 92 -5.11 18.26 -1.71
N VAL A 93 -5.02 17.01 -1.25
CA VAL A 93 -5.55 16.60 0.05
C VAL A 93 -4.82 17.34 1.15
N ARG A 94 -3.48 17.50 1.08
CA ARG A 94 -2.73 18.34 2.01
C ARG A 94 -3.21 19.80 2.01
N GLU A 95 -3.42 20.39 0.84
CA GLU A 95 -3.92 21.77 0.70
C GLU A 95 -5.35 21.91 1.24
N GLN A 96 -6.23 20.95 1.02
CA GLN A 96 -7.59 20.96 1.57
C GLN A 96 -7.60 20.71 3.08
N LEU A 97 -6.75 19.82 3.58
CA LEU A 97 -6.53 19.62 5.03
C LEU A 97 -6.04 20.91 5.67
N ALA A 98 -5.07 21.61 5.06
CA ALA A 98 -4.59 22.90 5.53
C ALA A 98 -5.70 23.95 5.53
N ARG A 99 -6.43 24.11 4.42
CA ARG A 99 -7.55 25.08 4.31
C ARG A 99 -8.69 24.81 5.30
N LYS A 100 -9.04 23.53 5.53
CA LYS A 100 -10.03 23.14 6.53
C LYS A 100 -9.55 23.39 7.96
N SER A 101 -8.25 23.22 8.22
CA SER A 101 -7.66 23.54 9.53
C SER A 101 -7.67 25.03 9.85
N GLU A 102 -7.68 25.90 8.81
CA GLU A 102 -7.71 27.35 8.95
C GLU A 102 -9.12 27.91 9.18
N THR A 103 -10.20 27.17 8.83
CA THR A 103 -11.57 27.72 8.75
C THR A 103 -12.61 27.11 9.70
N ALA A 104 -12.31 26.02 10.44
CA ALA A 104 -13.32 25.34 11.28
C ALA A 104 -13.02 25.41 12.78
N VAL A 105 -13.97 25.98 13.55
CA VAL A 105 -14.24 25.52 14.92
C VAL A 105 -14.64 24.04 14.81
N LYS A 106 -13.76 23.19 15.33
CA LYS A 106 -13.74 21.72 15.36
C LYS A 106 -15.13 21.03 15.25
N PRO A 107 -15.21 19.96 14.44
CA PRO A 107 -14.67 18.69 14.88
C PRO A 107 -13.26 18.55 14.33
N GLY A 108 -12.30 18.20 15.18
CA GLY A 108 -10.98 17.82 14.70
C GLY A 108 -11.19 16.76 13.64
N ILE A 109 -10.56 16.92 12.48
CA ILE A 109 -10.39 15.79 11.58
C ILE A 109 -9.73 14.75 12.46
N VAL A 110 -10.46 13.69 12.79
CA VAL A 110 -9.90 12.55 13.52
C VAL A 110 -9.00 11.91 12.49
N LEU A 111 -7.77 12.40 12.43
CA LEU A 111 -6.67 11.58 11.94
C LEU A 111 -6.74 10.36 12.83
N GLY A 112 -6.86 9.17 12.24
CA GLY A 112 -6.77 7.94 13.00
C GLY A 112 -5.49 7.95 13.83
N ASP A 113 -5.33 7.00 14.74
CA ASP A 113 -4.06 6.86 15.44
C ASP A 113 -2.95 6.65 14.40
N THR A 114 -2.21 7.72 14.10
CA THR A 114 -1.24 7.75 13.01
C THR A 114 -0.08 6.79 13.28
N ASP A 115 0.15 6.42 14.54
CA ASP A 115 1.18 5.46 14.92
C ASP A 115 0.69 4.02 14.68
N LEU A 116 -0.60 3.75 14.96
CA LEU A 116 -1.23 2.47 14.62
C LEU A 116 -1.27 2.27 13.10
N GLU A 117 -1.72 3.26 12.34
CA GLU A 117 -1.79 3.19 10.87
C GLU A 117 -0.41 2.99 10.21
N LYS A 118 0.64 3.62 10.77
CA LYS A 118 2.02 3.40 10.33
C LYS A 118 2.52 1.99 10.66
N THR A 119 2.15 1.46 11.82
CA THR A 119 2.50 0.09 12.23
C THR A 119 1.87 -0.92 11.26
N ASP A 120 0.58 -0.73 10.96
CA ASP A 120 -0.18 -1.55 10.02
C ASP A 120 0.41 -1.48 8.60
N ALA A 121 0.73 -0.29 8.11
CA ALA A 121 1.39 -0.11 6.82
C ALA A 121 2.76 -0.81 6.74
N GLN A 122 3.57 -0.74 7.81
CA GLN A 122 4.86 -1.42 7.88
C GLN A 122 4.72 -2.95 7.92
N ALA A 123 3.76 -3.45 8.69
CA ALA A 123 3.46 -4.88 8.78
C ALA A 123 2.98 -5.43 7.44
N PHE A 124 2.10 -4.71 6.76
CA PHE A 124 1.64 -5.01 5.41
C PHE A 124 2.80 -5.12 4.42
N LEU A 125 3.66 -4.09 4.35
CA LEU A 125 4.81 -4.07 3.43
C LEU A 125 5.79 -5.20 3.72
N LYS A 126 6.02 -5.52 5.00
CA LYS A 126 6.88 -6.63 5.41
C LYS A 126 6.32 -7.97 4.94
N GLU A 127 5.00 -8.17 5.01
CA GLU A 127 4.36 -9.40 4.55
C GLU A 127 4.39 -9.51 3.01
N LEU A 128 4.17 -8.42 2.28
CA LEU A 128 4.34 -8.39 0.82
C LEU A 128 5.77 -8.74 0.39
N HIS A 129 6.77 -8.24 1.11
CA HIS A 129 8.18 -8.58 0.88
C HIS A 129 8.47 -10.05 1.17
N ALA A 130 7.98 -10.58 2.30
CA ALA A 130 8.15 -11.99 2.66
C ALA A 130 7.49 -12.96 1.67
N LYS A 131 6.45 -12.51 0.96
CA LYS A 131 5.76 -13.26 -0.10
C LYS A 131 6.38 -13.08 -1.49
N ASP A 132 7.47 -12.33 -1.61
CA ASP A 132 8.15 -11.97 -2.86
C ASP A 132 7.28 -11.16 -3.86
N TYR A 133 6.18 -10.55 -3.38
CA TYR A 133 5.32 -9.67 -4.19
C TYR A 133 6.01 -8.34 -4.50
N ILE A 134 6.87 -7.87 -3.61
CA ILE A 134 7.76 -6.72 -3.83
C ILE A 134 9.22 -7.11 -3.59
N SER A 135 10.14 -6.50 -4.31
CA SER A 135 11.59 -6.71 -4.12
C SER A 135 12.10 -6.04 -2.85
N SER A 136 13.27 -6.45 -2.36
CA SER A 136 13.94 -5.79 -1.23
C SER A 136 14.21 -4.30 -1.49
N SER A 137 14.52 -3.93 -2.74
CA SER A 137 14.71 -2.54 -3.16
C SER A 137 13.41 -1.74 -3.07
N GLN A 138 12.31 -2.29 -3.57
CA GLN A 138 10.98 -1.66 -3.47
C GLN A 138 10.57 -1.50 -1.99
N TYR A 139 10.71 -2.56 -1.19
CA TYR A 139 10.40 -2.53 0.24
C TYR A 139 11.15 -1.41 0.98
N ALA A 140 12.46 -1.29 0.76
CA ALA A 140 13.28 -0.24 1.38
C ALA A 140 12.82 1.16 0.96
N LYS A 141 12.67 1.41 -0.36
CA LYS A 141 12.25 2.71 -0.90
C LYS A 141 10.88 3.15 -0.38
N ILE A 142 9.92 2.23 -0.34
CA ILE A 142 8.55 2.54 0.09
C ILE A 142 8.53 2.80 1.61
N SER A 143 9.22 1.98 2.40
CA SER A 143 9.29 2.13 3.85
C SER A 143 9.93 3.47 4.27
N ASP A 144 10.98 3.90 3.57
CA ASP A 144 11.63 5.19 3.83
C ASP A 144 10.73 6.38 3.50
N LYS A 145 9.95 6.28 2.42
CA LYS A 145 9.01 7.35 2.01
C LYS A 145 7.78 7.47 2.92
N ILE A 146 7.34 6.38 3.54
CA ILE A 146 6.17 6.36 4.43
C ILE A 146 6.47 6.96 5.80
N ARG A 147 7.68 6.77 6.32
CA ARG A 147 8.07 7.22 7.66
C ARG A 147 7.79 8.72 7.95
N PRO A 148 8.14 9.67 7.05
CA PRO A 148 7.91 11.09 7.28
C PRO A 148 6.48 11.56 6.95
N GLU A 149 5.64 10.72 6.35
CA GLU A 149 4.33 11.14 5.83
C GLU A 149 3.32 11.30 6.96
N PRO A 150 2.69 12.48 7.13
CA PRO A 150 1.96 12.76 8.35
C PRO A 150 0.52 12.23 8.35
N VAL A 151 -0.15 11.96 7.21
CA VAL A 151 -1.64 11.89 7.27
C VAL A 151 -2.41 11.07 6.21
N LEU A 152 -1.82 10.23 5.35
CA LEU A 152 -2.64 9.59 4.27
C LEU A 152 -2.39 8.10 4.07
N PHE A 153 -2.50 7.31 5.14
CA PHE A 153 -2.65 5.86 5.04
C PHE A 153 -4.13 5.50 4.88
N PRO A 154 -4.49 4.38 4.25
CA PRO A 154 -3.70 3.45 3.41
C PRO A 154 -3.33 3.96 2.00
N PHE A 155 -3.98 5.02 1.51
CA PHE A 155 -3.84 5.56 0.15
C PHE A 155 -2.38 5.70 -0.33
N MET A 156 -1.51 6.32 0.48
CA MET A 156 -0.09 6.54 0.16
C MET A 156 0.68 5.26 -0.10
N VAL A 157 0.36 4.18 0.62
CA VAL A 157 1.07 2.90 0.49
C VAL A 157 0.77 2.30 -0.88
N PHE A 158 -0.50 2.31 -1.29
CA PHE A 158 -0.90 1.80 -2.59
C PHE A 158 -0.36 2.66 -3.75
N GLU A 159 -0.34 3.98 -3.60
CA GLU A 159 0.30 4.86 -4.58
C GLU A 159 1.79 4.55 -4.75
N LEU A 160 2.52 4.38 -3.64
CA LEU A 160 3.94 4.06 -3.67
C LEU A 160 4.23 2.67 -4.25
N LEU A 161 3.40 1.68 -3.95
CA LEU A 161 3.49 0.35 -4.55
C LEU A 161 3.25 0.39 -6.06
N GLU A 162 2.31 1.22 -6.52
CA GLU A 162 2.04 1.38 -7.95
C GLU A 162 3.24 2.01 -8.68
N ILE A 163 3.79 3.11 -8.17
CA ILE A 163 4.76 3.95 -8.89
C ILE A 163 6.23 3.57 -8.64
N THR A 164 6.53 2.72 -7.66
CA THR A 164 7.91 2.32 -7.33
C THR A 164 8.29 1.05 -8.08
N PRO A 165 9.16 1.13 -9.11
CA PRO A 165 9.61 -0.03 -9.86
C PRO A 165 10.55 -0.93 -9.04
#